data_AF-A0A7S1ICZ9-F1
#
_entry.id   AF-A0A7S1ICZ9-F1
#
_cell.length_a   1.000
_cell.length_b   1.000
_cell.length_c   1.000
_cell.angle_alpha   90.00
_cell.angle_beta   90.00
_cell.angle_gamma   90.00
#
_symmetry.space_group_name_H-M   'P 1'
#
loop_
_entity.id
_entity.type
_entity.pdbx_description
1 polymer ?
#
loop_
_entity_poly.entity_id
_entity_poly.type
_entity_poly.pdbx_seq_one_letter_code
_entity_poly.pdbx_strand_id
1 'polypeptide(L)'
;HYEGYSDTFQYRGRYHDVTPVRPDGMLDRVIVGIDAQDFSAHGMDVEDQYRMEHVDRELNKAYCGFHAAQHFQDQKILATGNWGCGAFKGDRELKAVLQMLAASEAGYEGVEYFTYGDAPLAERLQQTHTALVDANLSVGRVYCMLTELQMARTMGGCLGLEDPSAAGPGPPRSALAHLATYL
;
A
#
# COMPACT_ATOMS: atom_id res chain seq x y z
N HIS A 1 -14.15 -3.47 -23.62
CA HIS A 1 -14.22 -2.25 -22.80
C HIS A 1 -15.31 -2.38 -21.77
N TYR A 2 -15.14 -1.72 -20.63
CA TYR A 2 -16.15 -1.67 -19.58
C TYR A 2 -16.29 -0.26 -18.99
N GLU A 3 -17.50 -0.08 -18.52
CA GLU A 3 -18.13 0.94 -17.69
C GLU A 3 -18.15 0.75 -16.19
N GLY A 4 -17.95 1.79 -15.37
CA GLY A 4 -18.36 1.77 -13.96
C GLY A 4 -17.65 0.72 -13.11
N TYR A 5 -18.20 0.47 -11.91
CA TYR A 5 -17.67 -0.48 -10.94
C TYR A 5 -18.78 -1.00 -10.01
N SER A 6 -18.62 -2.23 -9.49
CA SER A 6 -19.63 -2.90 -8.66
C SER A 6 -21.02 -2.88 -9.32
N ASP A 7 -22.03 -2.33 -8.67
CA ASP A 7 -23.42 -2.34 -9.14
C ASP A 7 -23.63 -1.46 -10.38
N THR A 8 -22.67 -0.60 -10.72
CA THR A 8 -22.69 0.25 -11.92
C THR A 8 -21.90 -0.34 -13.08
N PHE A 9 -21.33 -1.54 -12.94
CA PHE A 9 -20.54 -2.19 -13.98
C PHE A 9 -21.37 -2.42 -15.25
N GLN A 10 -20.82 -2.02 -16.41
CA GLN A 10 -21.47 -2.21 -17.70
C GLN A 10 -20.46 -2.64 -18.77
N TYR A 11 -20.80 -3.67 -19.56
CA TYR A 11 -20.04 -4.01 -20.76
C TYR A 11 -20.24 -2.92 -21.82
N ARG A 12 -19.13 -2.37 -22.34
CA ARG A 12 -19.12 -1.28 -23.34
C ARG A 12 -18.62 -1.72 -24.72
N GLY A 13 -18.67 -3.02 -25.01
CA GLY A 13 -18.28 -3.56 -26.31
C GLY A 13 -16.88 -4.17 -26.33
N ARG A 14 -16.53 -4.76 -27.48
CA ARG A 14 -15.28 -5.49 -27.68
C ARG A 14 -14.09 -4.54 -27.60
N TYR A 15 -13.04 -4.95 -26.91
CA TYR A 15 -11.73 -4.30 -27.01
C TYR A 15 -10.88 -5.04 -28.03
N HIS A 16 -10.20 -4.30 -28.90
CA HIS A 16 -9.14 -4.84 -29.74
C HIS A 16 -7.81 -4.56 -29.05
N ASP A 17 -7.24 -5.58 -28.42
CA ASP A 17 -5.97 -5.45 -27.72
C ASP A 17 -4.83 -5.35 -28.74
N VAL A 18 -4.11 -4.23 -28.69
CA VAL A 18 -2.98 -3.91 -29.59
C VAL A 18 -1.63 -4.13 -28.90
N THR A 19 -1.62 -4.75 -27.71
CA THR A 19 -0.38 -5.06 -26.98
C THR A 19 0.53 -5.92 -27.86
N PRO A 20 1.82 -5.58 -27.98
CA PRO A 20 2.78 -6.37 -28.74
C PRO A 20 2.83 -7.82 -28.25
N VAL A 21 3.13 -8.74 -29.17
CA VAL A 21 3.37 -10.16 -28.85
C VAL A 21 4.87 -10.37 -28.82
N ARG A 22 5.37 -10.95 -27.73
CA ARG A 22 6.78 -11.28 -27.53
C ARG A 22 7.17 -12.52 -28.35
N PRO A 23 8.48 -12.80 -28.51
CA PRO A 23 8.95 -13.96 -29.28
C PRO A 23 8.45 -15.32 -28.75
N ASP A 24 8.08 -15.42 -27.47
CA ASP A 24 7.50 -16.60 -26.83
C ASP A 24 5.99 -16.79 -27.12
N GLY A 25 5.37 -15.88 -27.89
CA GLY A 25 3.95 -15.89 -28.23
C GLY A 25 3.04 -15.28 -27.16
N MET A 26 3.59 -14.79 -26.05
CA MET A 26 2.82 -14.11 -25.00
C MET A 26 2.65 -12.62 -25.32
N LEU A 27 1.57 -12.00 -24.85
CA LEU A 27 1.46 -10.54 -24.86
C LEU A 27 2.57 -9.94 -23.99
N ASP A 28 3.08 -8.78 -24.40
CA ASP A 28 4.03 -7.99 -23.63
C ASP A 28 3.32 -7.29 -22.45
N ARG A 29 2.87 -8.11 -21.51
CA ARG A 29 2.12 -7.71 -20.32
C ARG A 29 2.30 -8.76 -19.24
N VAL A 30 2.70 -8.31 -18.06
CA VAL A 30 2.74 -9.14 -16.85
C VAL A 30 1.66 -8.65 -15.89
N ILE A 31 0.81 -9.57 -15.43
CA ILE A 31 -0.18 -9.32 -14.39
C ILE A 31 0.09 -10.31 -13.27
N VAL A 32 0.21 -9.79 -12.05
CA VAL A 32 0.39 -10.63 -10.85
C VAL A 32 -0.81 -10.45 -9.92
N GLY A 33 -1.41 -11.59 -9.55
CA GLY A 33 -2.46 -11.64 -8.54
C GLY A 33 -1.86 -11.79 -7.14
N ILE A 34 -2.15 -10.84 -6.25
CA ILE A 34 -1.81 -10.91 -4.83
C ILE A 34 -3.06 -10.62 -3.99
N ASP A 35 -3.35 -11.48 -3.01
CA ASP A 35 -4.47 -11.34 -2.07
C ASP A 35 -4.05 -10.54 -0.83
N ALA A 36 -4.81 -9.50 -0.48
CA ALA A 36 -4.63 -8.78 0.78
C ALA A 36 -5.34 -9.51 1.95
N GLN A 37 -4.92 -9.26 3.18
CA GLN A 37 -5.63 -9.66 4.38
C GLN A 37 -6.98 -8.93 4.45
N ASP A 38 -8.02 -9.64 4.89
CA ASP A 38 -9.36 -9.09 5.04
C ASP A 38 -9.59 -8.61 6.48
N PHE A 39 -9.45 -7.31 6.73
CA PHE A 39 -9.72 -6.68 8.04
C PHE A 39 -11.20 -6.35 8.26
N SER A 40 -12.10 -6.79 7.37
CA SER A 40 -13.55 -6.72 7.57
C SER A 40 -14.12 -7.97 8.23
N ALA A 41 -13.34 -9.06 8.28
CA ALA A 41 -13.83 -10.34 8.77
C ALA A 41 -14.09 -10.32 10.30
N HIS A 42 -15.05 -11.15 10.72
CA HIS A 42 -15.53 -11.17 12.09
C HIS A 42 -14.40 -11.48 13.09
N GLY A 43 -14.25 -10.62 14.10
CA GLY A 43 -13.25 -10.79 15.16
C GLY A 43 -11.90 -10.11 14.91
N MET A 44 -11.74 -9.38 13.80
CA MET A 44 -10.60 -8.47 13.59
C MET A 44 -11.00 -7.02 13.88
N ASP A 45 -10.13 -6.31 14.58
CA ASP A 45 -10.16 -4.85 14.62
C ASP A 45 -9.46 -4.31 13.38
N VAL A 46 -10.00 -3.27 12.75
CA VAL A 46 -9.33 -2.59 11.63
C VAL A 46 -7.96 -2.05 12.05
N GLU A 47 -7.77 -1.69 13.32
CA GLU A 47 -6.50 -1.25 13.85
C GLU A 47 -5.47 -2.39 13.97
N ASP A 48 -5.89 -3.66 13.96
CA ASP A 48 -4.96 -4.81 13.98
C ASP A 48 -4.03 -4.79 12.77
N GLN A 49 -4.40 -4.17 11.66
CA GLN A 49 -3.54 -4.08 10.47
C GLN A 49 -2.18 -3.39 10.73
N TYR A 50 -2.06 -2.59 11.78
CA TYR A 50 -0.81 -1.94 12.20
C TYR A 50 0.07 -2.85 13.05
N ARG A 51 -0.41 -4.04 13.44
CA ARG A 51 0.40 -5.02 14.14
C ARG A 51 1.42 -5.62 13.17
N MET A 52 2.65 -5.81 13.64
CA MET A 52 3.78 -6.24 12.84
C MET A 52 3.54 -7.60 12.19
N GLU A 53 2.78 -8.49 12.84
CA GLU A 53 2.38 -9.76 12.21
C GLU A 53 1.58 -9.57 10.91
N HIS A 54 0.72 -8.54 10.87
CA HIS A 54 -0.08 -8.19 9.70
C HIS A 54 0.73 -7.36 8.70
N VAL A 55 1.55 -6.43 9.16
CA VAL A 55 2.51 -5.69 8.32
C VAL A 55 3.44 -6.65 7.58
N ASP A 56 4.02 -7.62 8.28
CA ASP A 56 4.92 -8.63 7.72
C ASP A 56 4.22 -9.51 6.71
N ARG A 57 2.99 -9.97 7.01
CA ARG A 57 2.18 -10.76 6.08
C ARG A 57 1.97 -10.01 4.77
N GLU A 58 1.62 -8.74 4.84
CA GLU A 58 1.32 -7.91 3.67
C GLU A 58 2.58 -7.53 2.89
N LEU A 59 3.67 -7.20 3.58
CA LEU A 59 4.98 -6.96 2.97
C LEU A 59 5.48 -8.20 2.21
N ASN A 60 5.47 -9.36 2.86
CA ASN A 60 5.91 -10.61 2.25
C ASN A 60 5.04 -10.98 1.05
N LYS A 61 3.72 -10.82 1.14
CA LYS A 61 2.80 -11.08 0.03
C LYS A 61 3.09 -10.18 -1.17
N ALA A 62 3.23 -8.88 -0.94
CA ALA A 62 3.55 -7.91 -1.99
C ALA A 62 4.93 -8.23 -2.61
N TYR A 63 5.95 -8.42 -1.78
CA TYR A 63 7.31 -8.75 -2.22
C TYR A 63 7.34 -10.03 -3.07
N CYS A 64 6.72 -11.12 -2.62
CA CYS A 64 6.66 -12.37 -3.38
C CYS A 64 6.07 -12.16 -4.77
N GLY A 65 4.97 -11.40 -4.88
CA GLY A 65 4.35 -11.09 -6.17
C GLY A 65 5.26 -10.23 -7.06
N PHE A 66 5.81 -9.16 -6.50
CA PHE A 66 6.61 -8.17 -7.22
C PHE A 66 7.95 -8.77 -7.70
N HIS A 67 8.64 -9.50 -6.84
CA HIS A 67 9.91 -10.15 -7.15
C HIS A 67 9.76 -11.22 -8.23
N ALA A 68 8.73 -12.06 -8.14
CA ALA A 68 8.44 -13.05 -9.17
C ALA A 68 8.13 -12.40 -10.53
N ALA A 69 7.38 -11.29 -10.55
CA ALA A 69 7.02 -10.57 -11.76
C ALA A 69 8.24 -10.07 -12.56
N GLN A 70 9.32 -9.68 -11.88
CA GLN A 70 10.53 -9.18 -12.52
C GLN A 70 11.22 -10.21 -13.42
N HIS A 71 10.94 -11.49 -13.24
CA HIS A 71 11.51 -12.54 -14.08
C HIS A 71 10.84 -12.63 -15.45
N PHE A 72 9.71 -11.93 -15.63
CA PHE A 72 8.89 -11.99 -16.83
C PHE A 72 8.88 -10.69 -17.63
N GLN A 73 9.53 -9.62 -17.17
CA GLN A 73 9.63 -8.35 -17.89
C GLN A 73 10.85 -7.54 -17.45
N ASP A 74 11.41 -6.77 -18.39
CA ASP A 74 12.49 -5.83 -18.10
C ASP A 74 12.00 -4.52 -17.48
N GLN A 75 10.69 -4.25 -17.53
CA GLN A 75 10.07 -3.04 -16.97
C GLN A 75 10.28 -2.99 -15.45
N LYS A 76 10.88 -1.89 -14.97
CA LYS A 76 11.17 -1.65 -13.55
C LYS A 76 10.21 -0.68 -12.86
N ILE A 77 9.10 -0.36 -13.50
CA ILE A 77 8.02 0.44 -12.91
C ILE A 77 6.83 -0.46 -12.57
N LEU A 78 6.43 -0.46 -11.30
CA LEU A 78 5.28 -1.20 -10.81
C LEU A 78 4.01 -0.35 -10.90
N ALA A 79 3.01 -0.78 -11.65
CA ALA A 79 1.67 -0.18 -11.65
C ALA A 79 0.78 -0.85 -10.58
N THR A 80 0.28 -0.08 -9.60
CA THR A 80 -0.59 -0.58 -8.52
C THR A 80 -1.56 0.48 -7.99
N GLY A 81 -2.31 0.20 -6.92
CA GLY A 81 -3.19 1.18 -6.28
C GLY A 81 -3.60 0.76 -4.87
N ASN A 82 -4.84 1.10 -4.50
CA ASN A 82 -5.44 0.86 -3.17
C ASN A 82 -5.72 -0.63 -2.87
N TRP A 83 -4.68 -1.46 -2.92
CA TRP A 83 -4.72 -2.91 -2.73
C TRP A 83 -5.25 -3.27 -1.34
N GLY A 84 -6.35 -4.04 -1.31
CA GLY A 84 -6.99 -4.47 -0.06
C GLY A 84 -7.75 -3.38 0.71
N CYS A 85 -7.90 -2.17 0.16
CA CYS A 85 -8.48 -1.03 0.92
C CYS A 85 -9.99 -0.83 0.73
N GLY A 86 -10.62 -1.62 -0.16
CA GLY A 86 -12.06 -1.56 -0.43
C GLY A 86 -12.84 -2.49 0.50
N ALA A 87 -13.32 -3.61 -0.03
CA ALA A 87 -14.04 -4.62 0.73
C ALA A 87 -13.26 -5.09 1.98
N PHE A 88 -11.93 -5.22 1.86
CA PHE A 88 -11.05 -5.77 2.90
C PHE A 88 -10.59 -4.75 3.96
N LYS A 89 -11.08 -3.49 3.88
CA LYS A 89 -10.90 -2.45 4.91
C LYS A 89 -9.46 -2.10 5.29
N GLY A 90 -8.47 -2.41 4.44
CA GLY A 90 -7.10 -1.93 4.60
C GLY A 90 -7.00 -0.40 4.55
N ASP A 91 -6.09 0.15 5.34
CA ASP A 91 -5.70 1.55 5.35
C ASP A 91 -4.87 1.87 4.11
N ARG A 92 -5.31 2.87 3.34
CA ARG A 92 -4.72 3.20 2.04
C ARG A 92 -3.29 3.71 2.15
N GLU A 93 -2.98 4.41 3.24
CA GLU A 93 -1.68 5.02 3.46
C GLU A 93 -0.66 3.98 3.90
N LEU A 94 -1.01 3.13 4.87
CA LEU A 94 -0.22 1.96 5.27
C LEU A 94 0.04 1.08 4.05
N LYS A 95 -1.01 0.70 3.30
CA LYS A 95 -0.88 -0.16 2.12
C LYS A 95 -0.01 0.44 1.03
N ALA A 96 -0.04 1.75 0.83
CA ALA A 96 0.84 2.41 -0.12
C ALA A 96 2.31 2.31 0.32
N VAL A 97 2.60 2.60 1.60
CA VAL A 97 3.96 2.47 2.16
C VAL A 97 4.45 1.03 2.05
N LEU A 98 3.65 0.03 2.43
CA LEU A 98 4.06 -1.38 2.33
C LEU A 98 4.37 -1.79 0.89
N GLN A 99 3.59 -1.32 -0.08
CA GLN A 99 3.86 -1.59 -1.50
C GLN A 99 5.13 -0.90 -1.98
N MET A 100 5.41 0.34 -1.54
CA MET A 100 6.68 1.01 -1.85
C MET A 100 7.88 0.25 -1.28
N LEU A 101 7.83 -0.19 -0.02
CA LEU A 101 8.89 -0.98 0.61
C LEU A 101 9.12 -2.30 -0.14
N ALA A 102 8.05 -3.03 -0.42
CA ALA A 102 8.13 -4.31 -1.15
C ALA A 102 8.65 -4.13 -2.58
N ALA A 103 8.26 -3.05 -3.27
CA ALA A 103 8.73 -2.75 -4.62
C ALA A 103 10.23 -2.39 -4.62
N SER A 104 10.67 -1.55 -3.68
CA SER A 104 12.07 -1.19 -3.51
C SER A 104 12.95 -2.43 -3.23
N GLU A 105 12.54 -3.30 -2.30
CA GLU A 105 13.26 -4.55 -2.01
C GLU A 105 13.24 -5.54 -3.19
N ALA A 106 12.17 -5.54 -3.97
CA ALA A 106 12.08 -6.36 -5.17
C ALA A 106 12.92 -5.79 -6.32
N GLY A 107 13.54 -4.60 -6.19
CA GLY A 107 14.40 -3.98 -7.20
C GLY A 107 13.64 -3.24 -8.29
N TYR A 108 12.45 -2.71 -8.00
CA TYR A 108 11.78 -1.76 -8.89
C TYR A 108 12.41 -0.37 -8.74
N GLU A 109 12.46 0.37 -9.85
CA GLU A 109 12.97 1.74 -9.90
C GLU A 109 11.89 2.76 -9.51
N GLY A 110 10.61 2.38 -9.58
CA GLY A 110 9.50 3.24 -9.19
C GLY A 110 8.16 2.53 -9.11
N VAL A 111 7.19 3.20 -8.50
CA VAL A 111 5.80 2.75 -8.38
C VAL A 111 4.87 3.81 -8.97
N GLU A 112 4.10 3.42 -9.98
CA GLU A 112 2.95 4.19 -10.45
C GLU A 112 1.72 3.81 -9.62
N TYR A 113 1.36 4.70 -8.69
CA TYR A 113 0.27 4.45 -7.74
C TYR A 113 -1.03 5.14 -8.19
N PHE A 114 -2.05 4.36 -8.53
CA PHE A 114 -3.36 4.84 -8.96
C PHE A 114 -4.32 4.93 -7.76
N THR A 115 -4.66 6.15 -7.34
CA THR A 115 -5.54 6.41 -6.18
C THR A 115 -7.04 6.34 -6.49
N TYR A 116 -7.40 6.07 -7.75
CA TYR A 116 -8.80 5.96 -8.20
C TYR A 116 -9.62 7.24 -7.94
N GLY A 117 -9.11 8.39 -8.40
CA GLY A 117 -9.79 9.68 -8.31
C GLY A 117 -9.63 10.43 -6.97
N ASP A 118 -8.95 9.83 -5.99
CA ASP A 118 -8.64 10.46 -4.70
C ASP A 118 -7.38 11.33 -4.82
N ALA A 119 -7.56 12.58 -5.25
CA ALA A 119 -6.48 13.55 -5.41
C ALA A 119 -5.81 13.94 -4.08
N PRO A 120 -6.54 14.16 -2.96
CA PRO A 120 -5.90 14.41 -1.67
C PRO A 120 -5.01 13.26 -1.20
N LEU A 121 -5.42 12.00 -1.40
CA LEU A 121 -4.55 10.86 -1.11
C LEU A 121 -3.29 10.88 -1.98
N ALA A 122 -3.43 11.14 -3.29
CA ALA A 122 -2.28 11.20 -4.19
C ALA A 122 -1.25 12.25 -3.75
N GLU A 123 -1.72 13.43 -3.36
CA GLU A 123 -0.85 14.50 -2.84
C GLU A 123 -0.11 14.07 -1.57
N ARG A 124 -0.82 13.48 -0.59
CA ARG A 124 -0.19 13.02 0.66
C ARG A 124 0.83 11.89 0.41
N LEU A 125 0.51 10.93 -0.46
CA LEU A 125 1.44 9.86 -0.82
C LEU A 125 2.69 10.40 -1.50
N GLN A 126 2.54 11.38 -2.39
CA GLN A 126 3.67 12.04 -3.05
C GLN A 126 4.54 12.79 -2.02
N GLN A 127 3.92 13.54 -1.11
CA GLN A 127 4.63 14.25 -0.04
C GLN A 127 5.41 13.30 0.85
N THR A 128 4.80 12.18 1.28
CA THR A 128 5.50 11.16 2.07
C THR A 128 6.67 10.56 1.28
N HIS A 129 6.45 10.12 0.04
CA HIS A 129 7.51 9.55 -0.78
C HIS A 129 8.69 10.53 -0.91
N THR A 130 8.42 11.79 -1.27
CA THR A 130 9.45 12.83 -1.36
C THR A 130 10.20 12.99 -0.05
N ALA A 131 9.49 13.07 1.08
CA ALA A 131 10.13 13.26 2.38
C ALA A 131 10.99 12.05 2.81
N LEU A 132 10.55 10.82 2.53
CA LEU A 132 11.34 9.61 2.78
C LEU A 132 12.62 9.57 1.93
N VAL A 133 12.52 9.95 0.65
CA VAL A 133 13.65 10.00 -0.28
C VAL A 133 14.63 11.12 0.06
N ASP A 134 14.14 12.32 0.37
CA ASP A 134 14.96 13.48 0.73
C ASP A 134 15.74 13.23 2.04
N ALA A 135 15.15 12.48 2.97
CA ALA A 135 15.82 12.02 4.18
C ALA A 135 16.77 10.82 3.96
N ASN A 136 16.87 10.30 2.73
CA ASN A 136 17.71 9.17 2.33
C ASN A 136 17.48 7.93 3.20
N LEU A 137 16.21 7.64 3.51
CA LEU A 137 15.86 6.50 4.36
C LEU A 137 15.90 5.19 3.57
N SER A 138 16.55 4.18 4.14
CA SER A 138 16.48 2.80 3.63
C SER A 138 15.13 2.16 3.94
N VAL A 139 14.78 1.11 3.18
CA VAL A 139 13.60 0.27 3.47
C VAL A 139 13.60 -0.18 4.93
N GLY A 140 14.74 -0.66 5.43
CA GLY A 140 14.90 -1.09 6.82
C GLY A 140 14.59 0.02 7.83
N ARG A 141 14.96 1.28 7.55
CA ARG A 141 14.64 2.39 8.45
C ARG A 141 13.14 2.71 8.46
N VAL A 142 12.49 2.71 7.31
CA VAL A 142 11.03 2.92 7.24
C VAL A 142 10.27 1.78 7.92
N TYR A 143 10.74 0.53 7.77
CA TYR A 143 10.20 -0.62 8.50
C TYR A 143 10.37 -0.47 10.02
N CYS A 144 11.51 0.03 10.51
CA CYS A 144 11.67 0.37 11.93
C CYS A 144 10.65 1.44 12.37
N MET A 145 10.40 2.46 11.55
CA MET A 145 9.38 3.48 11.86
C MET A 145 7.97 2.90 11.92
N LEU A 146 7.64 1.88 11.13
CA LEU A 146 6.37 1.15 11.25
C LEU A 146 6.28 0.35 12.57
N THR A 147 7.40 -0.17 13.06
CA THR A 147 7.47 -0.82 14.38
C THR A 147 7.26 0.21 15.50
N GLU A 148 7.88 1.39 15.38
CA GLU A 148 7.68 2.53 16.29
C GLU A 148 6.21 2.99 16.29
N LEU A 149 5.54 3.00 15.12
CA LEU A 149 4.11 3.30 14.97
C LEU A 149 3.24 2.31 15.76
N GLN A 150 3.49 1.01 15.60
CA GLN A 150 2.74 -0.01 16.35
C GLN A 150 2.89 0.24 17.85
N MET A 151 4.13 0.43 18.34
CA MET A 151 4.38 0.67 19.77
C MET A 151 3.64 1.91 20.28
N ALA A 152 3.67 3.00 19.51
CA ALA A 152 2.97 4.24 19.85
C ALA A 152 1.45 4.03 19.94
N ARG A 153 0.85 3.25 19.02
CA ARG A 153 -0.58 2.91 19.05
C ARG A 153 -0.96 2.05 20.25
N THR A 154 -0.15 1.04 20.58
CA THR A 154 -0.39 0.19 21.76
C THR A 154 -0.27 0.96 23.07
N MET A 155 0.73 1.84 23.20
CA MET A 155 0.91 2.67 24.40
C MET A 155 -0.19 3.73 24.55
N GLY A 156 -0.67 4.31 23.44
CA GLY A 156 -1.83 5.21 23.43
C GLY A 156 -3.10 4.53 23.94
N GLY A 157 -3.33 3.27 23.59
CA GLY A 157 -4.45 2.47 24.10
C GLY A 157 -4.30 2.06 25.58
N CYS A 158 -3.07 1.78 26.04
CA CYS A 158 -2.81 1.34 27.42
C CYS A 158 -2.93 2.47 28.46
N LEU A 159 -2.67 3.72 28.08
CA LEU A 159 -2.71 4.86 29.01
C LEU A 159 -4.11 5.46 29.20
N GLY A 160 -5.14 4.97 28.49
CA GLY A 160 -6.51 5.46 28.65
C GLY A 160 -6.67 6.97 28.45
N LEU A 161 -5.78 7.61 27.68
CA LEU A 161 -5.78 9.05 27.40
C LEU A 161 -6.88 9.44 26.39
N GLU A 162 -8.02 8.77 26.44
CA GLU A 162 -9.27 9.27 25.92
C GLU A 162 -9.98 10.10 27.01
N ASP A 163 -9.28 11.09 27.58
CA ASP A 163 -9.95 12.19 28.26
C ASP A 163 -10.25 13.27 27.21
N PRO A 164 -11.53 13.53 26.87
CA PRO A 164 -11.90 14.53 25.87
C PRO A 164 -11.44 15.96 26.21
N SER A 165 -10.97 16.19 27.44
CA SER A 165 -10.56 17.50 27.94
C SER A 165 -9.04 17.74 27.98
N ALA A 166 -8.21 16.73 27.73
CA ALA A 166 -6.74 16.82 27.82
C ALA A 166 -6.07 16.54 26.46
N ALA A 167 -6.27 17.44 25.49
CA ALA A 167 -5.68 17.35 24.16
C ALA A 167 -4.16 17.65 24.17
N GLY A 168 -3.34 16.63 24.48
CA GLY A 168 -2.06 16.44 23.77
C GLY A 168 -2.32 15.54 22.55
N PRO A 169 -1.53 15.63 21.46
CA PRO A 169 -1.78 14.77 20.31
C PRO A 169 -1.45 13.33 20.71
N GLY A 170 -2.48 12.48 20.79
CA GLY A 170 -2.30 11.03 20.80
C GLY A 170 -1.48 10.58 19.57
N PRO A 171 -1.03 9.31 19.54
CA PRO A 171 -0.25 8.81 18.41
C PRO A 171 -0.99 9.06 17.09
N PRO A 172 -0.30 9.52 16.03
CA PRO A 172 -0.94 9.82 14.76
C PRO A 172 -1.67 8.60 14.20
N ARG A 173 -2.98 8.77 13.97
CA ARG A 173 -3.84 7.73 13.38
C ARG A 173 -3.52 7.42 11.92
N SER A 174 -2.80 8.32 11.24
CA SER A 174 -2.32 8.12 9.88
C SER A 174 -0.89 7.57 9.90
N ALA A 175 -0.61 6.57 9.06
CA ALA A 175 0.75 6.07 8.86
C ALA A 175 1.67 7.19 8.38
N LEU A 176 1.21 8.03 7.45
CA LEU A 176 2.00 9.15 6.90
C LEU A 176 2.32 10.20 7.96
N ALA A 177 1.32 10.56 8.77
CA ALA A 177 1.50 11.51 9.85
C ALA A 177 2.51 11.02 10.90
N HIS A 178 2.58 9.71 11.15
CA HIS A 178 3.63 9.14 12.00
C HIS A 178 4.99 9.16 11.34
N LEU A 179 5.10 8.76 10.07
CA LEU A 179 6.39 8.79 9.39
C LEU A 179 6.98 10.21 9.39
N ALA A 180 6.13 11.22 9.21
CA ALA A 180 6.52 12.63 9.29
C ALA A 180 7.09 13.06 10.66
N THR A 181 6.82 12.35 11.77
CA THR A 181 7.41 12.71 13.08
C THR A 181 8.86 12.26 13.26
N TYR A 182 9.38 11.42 12.37
CA TYR A 182 10.76 10.90 12.43
C TYR A 182 11.64 11.35 11.26
N LEU A 183 11.12 12.24 10.42
CA LEU A 183 11.83 12.92 9.33
C LEU A 183 12.34 14.28 9.82
#